data_AF-A0A955RBN8-F1
#
_entry.id   AF-A0A955RBN8-F1
#
_cell.length_a   1.000
_cell.length_b   1.000
_cell.length_c   1.000
_cell.angle_alpha   90.00
_cell.angle_beta   90.00
_cell.angle_gamma   90.00
#
_symmetry.space_group_name_H-M   'P 1'
#
loop_
_entity.id
_entity.type
_entity.pdbx_description
1 polymer ?
#
loop_
_entity_poly.entity_id
_entity_poly.type
_entity_poly.pdbx_seq_one_letter_code
_entity_poly.pdbx_strand_id
1 'polypeptide(L)' 'MRPKVESGATVTLEPVTAAEVGVGDVVLCRVAGNVYLHLVTAVQGADDDRRVQIGNMRGRINGWTRAIYGRATEIRNP' A
#
# COMPACT_ATOMS: atom_id res chain seq x y z
N MET A 1 11.94 7.54 13.69
CA MET A 1 11.40 6.25 13.17
C MET A 1 12.00 6.02 11.78
N ARG A 2 12.54 4.83 11.48
CA ARG A 2 12.96 4.49 10.11
C ARG A 2 11.74 4.05 9.30
N PRO A 3 11.56 4.50 8.05
CA PRO A 3 10.44 4.07 7.23
C PRO A 3 10.62 2.60 6.82
N LYS A 4 9.51 1.88 6.64
CA LYS A 4 9.53 0.46 6.21
C LYS A 4 10.13 0.28 4.81
N VAL A 5 9.94 1.27 3.94
CA VAL A 5 10.54 1.36 2.60
C VAL A 5 11.35 2.65 2.54
N GLU A 6 12.66 2.54 2.32
CA GLU A 6 13.57 3.68 2.21
C GLU A 6 13.68 4.18 0.77
N SER A 7 14.16 5.40 0.60
CA SER A 7 14.47 5.93 -0.73
C SER A 7 15.60 5.10 -1.34
N GLY A 8 15.39 4.57 -2.54
CA GLY A 8 16.34 3.67 -3.19
C GLY A 8 16.17 2.19 -2.84
N ALA A 9 15.18 1.83 -2.01
CA ALA A 9 14.87 0.43 -1.73
C ALA A 9 14.41 -0.31 -2.99
N THR A 10 14.84 -1.58 -3.11
CA THR A 10 14.29 -2.52 -4.10
C THR A 10 13.11 -3.27 -3.49
N VAL A 11 11.98 -3.28 -4.19
CA VAL A 11 10.73 -3.89 -3.70
C VAL A 11 10.21 -4.91 -4.69
N THR A 12 10.03 -6.14 -4.24
CA THR A 12 9.40 -7.21 -5.01
C THR A 12 7.89 -7.15 -4.78
N LEU A 13 7.12 -7.12 -5.85
CA LEU A 13 5.66 -7.03 -5.81
C LEU A 13 5.03 -8.30 -6.38
N GLU A 14 3.96 -8.75 -5.74
CA GLU A 14 3.02 -9.71 -6.34
C GLU A 14 1.74 -8.98 -6.79
N PRO A 15 1.14 -9.35 -7.94
CA PRO A 15 -0.12 -8.77 -8.39
C PRO A 15 -1.27 -9.17 -7.45
N VAL A 16 -2.01 -8.19 -6.94
CA VAL A 16 -3.20 -8.40 -6.11
C VAL A 16 -4.21 -7.28 -6.32
N THR A 17 -5.46 -7.55 -5.96
CA THR A 17 -6.57 -6.60 -5.90
C THR A 17 -6.78 -6.08 -4.47
N ALA A 18 -7.65 -5.07 -4.31
CA ALA A 18 -8.03 -4.58 -2.98
C ALA A 18 -8.71 -5.64 -2.10
N ALA A 19 -9.34 -6.67 -2.70
CA ALA A 19 -9.95 -7.81 -2.01
C ALA A 19 -8.93 -8.70 -1.28
N GLU A 20 -7.68 -8.70 -1.72
CA GLU A 20 -6.64 -9.62 -1.26
C GLU A 20 -5.65 -8.98 -0.26
N VAL A 21 -5.85 -7.69 0.03
CA VAL A 21 -4.93 -6.87 0.83
C VAL A 21 -5.48 -6.58 2.22
N GLY A 22 -4.64 -6.75 3.24
CA GLY A 22 -4.95 -6.51 4.65
C GLY A 22 -4.21 -5.32 5.27
N VAL A 23 -4.59 -4.98 6.51
CA VAL A 23 -3.84 -4.01 7.32
C VAL A 23 -2.41 -4.52 7.56
N GLY A 24 -1.42 -3.64 7.40
CA GLY A 24 0.00 -3.98 7.55
C GLY A 24 0.73 -4.29 6.23
N ASP A 25 -0.03 -4.57 5.16
CA ASP A 25 0.52 -4.75 3.83
C ASP A 25 1.09 -3.44 3.28
N VAL A 26 2.20 -3.53 2.56
CA VAL A 26 2.70 -2.42 1.73
C VAL A 26 2.24 -2.68 0.31
N VAL A 27 1.55 -1.72 -0.29
CA VAL A 27 0.93 -1.89 -1.61
C VAL A 27 1.37 -0.82 -2.59
N LEU A 28 1.53 -1.22 -3.84
CA LEU A 28 1.61 -0.32 -4.98
C LEU A 28 0.18 0.13 -5.33
N CYS A 29 -0.08 1.41 -5.16
CA CYS A 29 -1.44 1.94 -5.25
C CYS A 29 -1.48 3.31 -5.93
N ARG A 30 -2.63 3.66 -6.52
CA ARG A 30 -2.88 5.02 -7.00
C ARG A 30 -3.69 5.82 -6.00
N VAL A 31 -3.21 7.01 -5.68
CA VAL A 31 -3.93 8.01 -4.87
C VAL A 31 -3.58 9.41 -5.36
N ALA A 32 -4.58 10.30 -5.44
CA ALA A 32 -4.40 11.67 -5.92
C ALA A 32 -3.62 11.75 -7.25
N GLY A 33 -3.96 10.89 -8.21
CA GLY A 33 -3.36 10.85 -9.56
C GLY A 33 -1.97 10.21 -9.66
N ASN A 34 -1.34 9.86 -8.54
CA ASN A 34 0.03 9.36 -8.51
C ASN A 34 0.10 7.92 -8.00
N VAL A 35 1.13 7.18 -8.42
CA VAL A 35 1.37 5.80 -8.01
C VAL A 35 2.49 5.77 -6.98
N TYR A 36 2.22 5.16 -5.82
CA TYR A 36 3.14 5.11 -4.70
C TYR A 36 3.09 3.75 -3.99
N LEU A 37 4.16 3.45 -3.25
CA LEU A 37 4.13 2.43 -2.21
C LEU A 37 3.61 3.04 -0.91
N HIS A 38 2.54 2.47 -0.36
CA HIS A 38 1.96 2.92 0.91
C HIS A 38 1.62 1.75 1.81
N LEU A 39 1.59 2.02 3.12
CA LEU A 39 1.14 1.06 4.13
C LEU A 39 -0.39 1.07 4.19
N VAL A 40 -1.02 -0.09 4.20
CA VAL A 40 -2.45 -0.21 4.49
C VAL A 40 -2.68 -0.12 5.99
N THR A 41 -3.48 0.85 6.40
CA THR A 41 -3.76 1.15 7.82
C THR A 41 -5.17 0.74 8.25
N ALA A 42 -6.10 0.62 7.31
CA ALA A 42 -7.46 0.14 7.56
C ALA A 42 -8.07 -0.46 6.28
N VAL A 43 -9.12 -1.26 6.45
CA VAL A 43 -9.90 -1.85 5.36
C VAL A 43 -11.38 -1.54 5.62
N GLN A 44 -12.14 -1.22 4.56
CA GLN A 44 -13.57 -0.94 4.67
C GLN A 44 -14.33 -1.49 3.47
N GLY A 45 -15.53 -2.03 3.74
CA GLY A 45 -16.37 -2.68 2.73
C GLY A 45 -16.05 -4.16 2.56
N ALA A 46 -16.78 -4.80 1.66
CA ALA A 46 -16.64 -6.21 1.29
C ALA A 46 -16.67 -6.36 -0.23
N ASP A 47 -16.18 -7.51 -0.72
CA ASP A 47 -16.21 -7.91 -2.12
C ASP A 47 -15.73 -6.79 -3.06
N ASP A 48 -16.51 -6.47 -4.09
CA ASP A 48 -16.18 -5.46 -5.09
C ASP A 48 -16.08 -4.07 -4.49
N ASP A 49 -16.83 -3.77 -3.41
CA ASP A 49 -16.86 -2.44 -2.79
C ASP A 49 -15.75 -2.15 -1.79
N ARG A 50 -14.90 -3.14 -1.55
CA ARG A 50 -13.78 -3.02 -0.63
C ARG A 50 -12.78 -1.97 -1.07
N ARG A 51 -12.48 -1.05 -0.16
CA ARG A 51 -11.42 -0.05 -0.26
C ARG A 51 -10.47 -0.15 0.91
N VAL A 52 -9.24 0.30 0.71
CA VAL A 52 -8.21 0.31 1.75
C VAL A 52 -7.79 1.73 2.09
N GLN A 53 -7.57 2.00 3.38
CA GLN A 53 -6.95 3.22 3.83
C GLN A 53 -5.45 3.05 3.74
N ILE A 54 -4.80 4.03 3.14
CA ILE A 54 -3.36 4.04 2.94
C ILE A 54 -2.73 5.19 3.71
N GLY A 55 -1.56 4.93 4.28
CA GLY A 55 -0.71 5.91 4.93
C GLY A 55 0.71 5.88 4.37
N ASN A 56 1.38 7.02 4.43
CA ASN A 56 2.81 7.06 4.16
C ASN A 56 3.59 6.41 5.28
N MET A 57 4.82 5.99 4.98
CA MET A 57 5.72 5.37 5.96
C MET A 57 6.25 6.36 7.02
N ARG A 58 5.61 7.54 7.16
CA ARG A 58 5.93 8.60 8.13
C ARG A 58 4.74 8.95 9.05
N GLY A 59 3.67 8.15 9.03
CA GLY A 59 2.54 8.30 9.95
C GLY A 59 1.42 9.25 9.48
N ARG A 60 1.49 9.78 8.25
CA ARG A 60 0.36 10.52 7.65
C ARG A 60 -0.56 9.53 6.93
N ILE A 61 -1.87 9.73 7.09
CA ILE A 61 -2.90 9.07 6.28
C ILE A 61 -3.05 9.82 4.95
N ASN A 62 -2.94 9.10 3.84
CA ASN A 62 -2.98 9.64 2.49
C ASN A 62 -4.37 9.53 1.83
N GLY A 63 -5.26 8.71 2.41
CA GLY A 63 -6.65 8.60 1.97
C GLY A 63 -7.09 7.16 1.79
N TRP A 64 -8.18 6.98 1.05
CA TRP A 64 -8.74 5.67 0.70
C TRP A 64 -8.59 5.42 -0.80
N THR A 65 -8.31 4.18 -1.18
CA THR A 65 -8.23 3.79 -2.59
C THR A 65 -8.70 2.36 -2.81
N ARG A 66 -9.19 2.11 -4.03
CA ARG A 66 -9.48 0.77 -4.58
C ARG A 66 -8.46 0.38 -5.66
N ALA A 67 -7.65 1.36 -6.10
CA ALA A 67 -6.67 1.17 -7.16
C ALA A 67 -5.38 0.59 -6.57
N ILE A 68 -5.38 -0.73 -6.39
CA ILE A 68 -4.24 -1.54 -5.98
C ILE A 68 -3.71 -2.30 -7.20
N TYR A 69 -2.39 -2.29 -7.36
CA TYR A 69 -1.70 -2.95 -8.48
C TYR A 69 -0.82 -4.11 -8.01
N GLY A 70 -0.45 -4.14 -6.73
CA GLY A 70 0.34 -5.22 -6.15
C GLY A 70 0.66 -5.00 -4.68
N ARG A 71 1.09 -6.07 -4.02
CA ARG A 71 1.54 -6.11 -2.63
C ARG A 71 3.02 -6.42 -2.58
N ALA A 72 3.75 -5.76 -1.70
CA ALA A 72 5.16 -6.04 -1.46
C ALA A 72 5.34 -7.36 -0.73
N THR A 73 6.08 -8.28 -1.34
CA THR A 73 6.48 -9.56 -0.76
C THR A 73 7.89 -9.50 -0.18
N GLU A 74 8.71 -8.58 -0.68
CA GLU A 74 10.07 -8.37 -0.21
C GLU A 74 10.46 -6.89 -0.34
N ILE A 75 11.16 -6.36 0.67
CA ILE A 75 11.69 -5.00 0.68
C ILE A 75 13.17 -5.08 1.07
N ARG A 76 14.05 -4.61 0.20
CA ARG A 76 15.49 -4.51 0.44
C ARG A 76 15.89 -3.04 0.45
N ASN A 77 16.13 -2.50 1.64
CA ASN A 77 16.66 -1.15 1.80
C ASN A 77 18.15 -1.11 1.43
N PRO A 78 18.68 0.06 1.03
CA PRO A 78 20.11 0.24 0.74
C PRO A 78 21.00 0.14 1.98
#